data_AF-A0A9J6GXS1-F1
#
_entry.id   AF-A0A9J6GXS1-F1
#
_cell.length_a   1.000
_cell.length_b   1.000
_cell.length_c   1.000
_cell.angle_alpha   90.00
_cell.angle_beta   90.00
_cell.angle_gamma   90.00
#
_symmetry.space_group_name_H-M   'P 1'
#
loop_
_entity.id
_entity.type
_entity.pdbx_description
1 polymer ?
#
loop_
_entity_poly.entity_id
_entity_poly.type
_entity_poly.pdbx_seq_one_letter_code
_entity_poly.pdbx_strand_id
1 'polypeptide(L)'
;MVYELPVDVRNLPYHFHLHNLFASLHLLIHLKEKKYEATGTVMKNRVRKECPIARPDIIKHNTRGYKEHALSDDGIIILRWMDNSVVTIASTVHGIEPMSSAHRYSREQKKRIEVPRPNAVTQYNCFMGGTDRMDANVGAYRIAVRGKKWWWPIFTWLCDVAISNCSALMRNTGSKITQLEFRRQIARTYLTRWDNKPKGPGRGRTAALGGNAFCGPRYDQTAHFV
;
A
#
# COMPACT_ATOMS: atom_id res chain seq x y z
N MET A 1 -9.87 1.97 -16.53
CA MET A 1 -9.11 1.13 -15.59
C MET A 1 -9.55 -0.34 -15.60
N VAL A 2 -10.72 -0.76 -15.10
CA VAL A 2 -11.09 -2.20 -15.11
C VAL A 2 -11.23 -2.76 -16.55
N TYR A 3 -11.74 -1.95 -17.47
CA TYR A 3 -11.86 -2.29 -18.89
C TYR A 3 -10.53 -2.33 -19.66
N GLU A 4 -9.42 -1.90 -19.04
CA GLU A 4 -8.07 -1.97 -19.63
C GLU A 4 -7.37 -3.28 -19.29
N LEU A 5 -7.91 -4.06 -18.34
CA LEU A 5 -7.32 -5.35 -17.97
C LEU A 5 -7.52 -6.37 -19.11
N PRO A 6 -6.52 -7.25 -19.36
CA PRO A 6 -6.66 -8.38 -20.26
C PRO A 6 -7.91 -9.22 -19.95
N VAL A 7 -8.56 -9.81 -20.97
CA VAL A 7 -9.87 -10.48 -20.83
C VAL A 7 -9.83 -11.66 -19.85
N ASP A 8 -8.75 -12.42 -19.88
CA ASP A 8 -8.44 -13.55 -19.00
C ASP A 8 -8.35 -13.12 -17.53
N VAL A 9 -7.75 -11.97 -17.28
CA VAL A 9 -7.57 -11.41 -15.93
C VAL A 9 -8.84 -10.72 -15.46
N ARG A 10 -9.56 -10.06 -16.36
CA ARG A 10 -10.74 -9.24 -16.07
C ARG A 10 -11.84 -10.02 -15.36
N ASN A 11 -12.08 -11.27 -15.73
CA ASN A 11 -13.21 -12.04 -15.19
C ASN A 11 -12.94 -12.68 -13.82
N LEU A 12 -11.78 -12.42 -13.21
CA LEU A 12 -11.45 -12.93 -11.89
C LEU A 12 -12.26 -12.22 -10.78
N PRO A 13 -12.56 -12.92 -9.67
CA PRO A 13 -13.34 -12.35 -8.57
C PRO A 13 -12.48 -11.37 -7.75
N TYR A 14 -12.44 -10.12 -8.21
CA TYR A 14 -11.71 -9.07 -7.52
C TYR A 14 -12.52 -8.42 -6.40
N HIS A 15 -11.80 -8.12 -5.32
CA HIS A 15 -12.25 -7.24 -4.27
C HIS A 15 -11.41 -5.96 -4.26
N PHE A 16 -12.04 -4.85 -4.62
CA PHE A 16 -11.40 -3.53 -4.66
C PHE A 16 -11.48 -2.81 -3.32
N HIS A 17 -10.32 -2.38 -2.80
CA HIS A 17 -10.24 -1.53 -1.62
C HIS A 17 -9.90 -0.09 -2.03
N LEU A 18 -10.83 0.84 -1.83
CA LEU A 18 -10.75 2.19 -2.40
C LEU A 18 -10.49 3.26 -1.33
N HIS A 19 -9.55 4.16 -1.61
CA HIS A 19 -9.33 5.35 -0.80
C HIS A 19 -10.47 6.38 -0.98
N ASN A 20 -10.63 7.28 0.00
CA ASN A 20 -11.67 8.30 0.03
C ASN A 20 -11.81 9.15 -1.23
N LEU A 21 -10.71 9.39 -1.94
CA LEU A 21 -10.64 10.21 -3.13
C LEU A 21 -11.36 9.54 -4.30
N PHE A 22 -11.26 8.22 -4.39
CA PHE A 22 -11.75 7.42 -5.51
C PHE A 22 -13.11 6.77 -5.22
N ALA A 23 -13.45 6.54 -3.96
CA ALA A 23 -14.70 5.89 -3.60
C ALA A 23 -15.92 6.82 -3.77
N SER A 24 -16.95 6.29 -4.42
CA SER A 24 -18.28 6.88 -4.54
C SER A 24 -19.34 5.75 -4.57
N LEU A 25 -20.56 6.05 -4.14
CA LEU A 25 -21.63 5.05 -4.17
C LEU A 25 -21.91 4.54 -5.60
N HIS A 26 -21.93 5.46 -6.58
CA HIS A 26 -22.09 5.10 -7.99
C HIS A 26 -21.01 4.14 -8.48
N LEU A 27 -19.75 4.34 -8.09
CA LEU A 27 -18.68 3.42 -8.46
C LEU A 27 -18.86 2.04 -7.84
N LEU A 28 -19.27 1.97 -6.57
CA LEU A 28 -19.52 0.69 -5.89
C LEU A 28 -20.68 -0.07 -6.54
N ILE A 29 -21.76 0.63 -6.90
CA ILE A 29 -22.90 0.04 -7.65
C ILE A 29 -22.41 -0.52 -8.98
N HIS A 30 -21.64 0.27 -9.74
CA HIS A 30 -21.10 -0.17 -11.03
C HIS A 30 -20.18 -1.39 -10.90
N LEU A 31 -19.31 -1.43 -9.88
CA LEU A 31 -18.45 -2.58 -9.64
C LEU A 31 -19.27 -3.83 -9.29
N LYS A 32 -20.31 -3.67 -8.48
CA LYS A 32 -21.24 -4.75 -8.13
C LYS A 32 -21.99 -5.31 -9.34
N GLU A 33 -22.50 -4.44 -10.22
CA GLU A 33 -23.12 -4.85 -11.50
C GLU A 33 -22.17 -5.66 -12.38
N LYS A 34 -20.87 -5.35 -12.32
CA LYS A 34 -19.80 -6.10 -12.99
C LYS A 34 -19.32 -7.33 -12.22
N LYS A 35 -20.02 -7.72 -11.15
CA LYS A 35 -19.71 -8.87 -10.27
C LYS A 35 -18.37 -8.76 -9.54
N TYR A 36 -17.90 -7.53 -9.33
CA TYR A 36 -16.77 -7.27 -8.44
C TYR A 36 -17.25 -6.84 -7.07
N GLU A 37 -16.43 -7.15 -6.09
CA GLU A 37 -16.62 -6.70 -4.72
C GLU A 37 -15.86 -5.39 -4.52
N ALA A 38 -16.39 -4.49 -3.70
CA ALA A 38 -15.75 -3.22 -3.42
C ALA A 38 -16.03 -2.75 -2.00
N THR A 39 -14.98 -2.24 -1.34
CA THR A 39 -15.05 -1.62 -0.02
C THR A 39 -14.19 -0.36 -0.03
N GLY A 40 -14.74 0.77 0.41
CA GLY A 40 -13.98 2.01 0.42
C GLY A 40 -14.42 2.96 1.52
N THR A 41 -13.49 3.81 1.95
CA THR A 41 -13.87 4.99 2.75
C THR A 41 -14.53 6.00 1.83
N VAL A 42 -15.64 6.61 2.23
CA VAL A 42 -16.38 7.58 1.40
C VAL A 42 -16.34 8.95 2.06
N MET A 43 -16.10 10.00 1.28
CA MET A 43 -16.17 11.36 1.80
C MET A 43 -17.59 11.71 2.26
N LYS A 44 -17.70 12.42 3.39
CA LYS A 44 -18.98 12.80 4.00
C LYS A 44 -19.98 13.44 3.03
N ASN A 45 -19.49 14.24 2.07
CA ASN A 45 -20.32 14.97 1.10
C ASN A 45 -20.77 14.11 -0.10
N ARG A 46 -20.30 12.85 -0.20
CA ARG A 46 -20.63 11.92 -1.30
C ARG A 46 -21.72 10.90 -0.93
N VAL A 47 -22.20 10.95 0.31
CA VAL A 47 -23.37 10.18 0.74
C VAL A 47 -24.61 11.03 0.50
N ARG A 48 -25.59 10.45 -0.19
CA ARG A 48 -26.89 11.07 -0.49
C ARG A 48 -27.60 11.49 0.81
N LYS A 49 -28.30 12.63 0.80
CA LYS A 49 -28.98 13.17 2.00
C LYS A 49 -30.16 12.30 2.42
N GLU A 50 -30.72 11.58 1.46
CA GLU A 50 -31.87 10.69 1.56
C GLU A 50 -31.48 9.34 2.20
N CYS A 51 -30.18 9.06 2.33
CA CYS A 51 -29.70 7.85 2.99
C CYS A 51 -30.12 7.85 4.47
N PRO A 52 -30.77 6.79 4.99
CA PRO A 52 -31.31 6.74 6.34
C PRO A 52 -30.22 6.46 7.39
N ILE A 53 -29.20 7.33 7.47
CA ILE A 53 -28.08 7.22 8.41
C ILE A 53 -27.74 8.59 8.99
N ALA A 54 -27.58 8.70 10.32
CA ALA A 54 -27.42 9.96 11.02
C ALA A 54 -26.17 10.69 10.55
N ARG A 55 -26.29 11.99 10.24
CA ARG A 55 -25.19 12.81 9.68
C ARG A 55 -23.91 12.69 10.52
N PRO A 56 -22.72 12.82 9.90
CA PRO A 56 -21.46 12.76 10.63
C PRO A 56 -21.38 13.77 11.79
N ASP A 57 -22.05 14.92 11.64
CA ASP A 57 -22.14 15.95 12.69
C ASP A 57 -22.95 15.55 13.91
N ILE A 58 -23.85 14.56 13.79
CA ILE A 58 -24.57 13.98 14.91
C ILE A 58 -23.71 12.89 15.54
N ILE A 59 -23.18 11.99 14.70
CA ILE A 59 -22.40 10.82 15.14
C ILE A 59 -21.11 11.22 15.86
N LYS A 60 -20.48 12.36 15.52
CA LYS A 60 -19.23 12.82 16.15
C LYS A 60 -19.34 13.07 17.66
N HIS A 61 -20.56 13.24 18.18
CA HIS A 61 -20.81 13.47 19.60
C HIS A 61 -21.05 12.18 20.39
N ASN A 62 -21.14 11.03 19.71
CA ASN A 62 -21.27 9.74 20.37
C ASN A 62 -19.92 9.25 20.91
N THR A 63 -20.00 8.26 21.79
CA THR A 63 -18.82 7.61 22.37
C THR A 63 -18.00 6.90 21.29
N ARG A 64 -16.69 6.82 21.52
CA ARG A 64 -15.78 6.12 20.62
C ARG A 64 -16.18 4.64 20.52
N GLY A 65 -16.29 4.13 19.30
CA GLY A 65 -16.81 2.79 19.00
C GLY A 65 -18.30 2.78 18.60
N TYR A 66 -19.00 3.90 18.73
CA TYR A 66 -20.35 4.04 18.21
C TYR A 66 -20.37 3.79 16.69
N LYS A 67 -21.41 3.11 16.22
CA LYS A 67 -21.59 2.76 14.82
C LYS A 67 -23.05 2.78 14.42
N GLU A 68 -23.29 3.18 13.18
CA GLU A 68 -24.56 3.08 12.50
C GLU A 68 -24.34 2.53 11.09
N HIS A 69 -25.37 1.92 10.52
CA HIS A 69 -25.35 1.46 9.15
C HIS A 69 -26.73 1.63 8.50
N ALA A 70 -26.72 1.75 7.19
CA ALA A 70 -27.89 1.72 6.33
C ALA A 70 -27.58 0.86 5.11
N LEU A 71 -28.62 0.23 4.56
CA LEU A 71 -28.56 -0.45 3.28
C LEU A 71 -29.19 0.46 2.23
N SER A 72 -28.45 0.78 1.17
CA SER A 72 -29.01 1.45 -0.02
C SER A 72 -29.91 0.47 -0.78
N ASP A 73 -30.88 0.99 -1.52
CA ASP A 73 -31.77 0.17 -2.38
C ASP A 73 -30.98 -0.68 -3.40
N ASP A 74 -29.81 -0.20 -3.83
CA ASP A 74 -28.87 -0.91 -4.70
C ASP A 74 -28.09 -2.03 -3.98
N GLY A 75 -28.40 -2.29 -2.71
CA GLY A 75 -27.74 -3.25 -1.83
C GLY A 75 -26.29 -2.91 -1.52
N ILE A 76 -26.00 -1.62 -1.32
CA ILE A 76 -24.71 -1.13 -0.83
C ILE A 76 -24.84 -0.81 0.64
N ILE A 77 -23.97 -1.38 1.48
CA ILE A 77 -23.92 -1.09 2.90
C ILE A 77 -23.15 0.21 3.10
N ILE A 78 -23.77 1.18 3.75
CA ILE A 78 -23.16 2.44 4.15
C ILE A 78 -23.04 2.42 5.66
N LEU A 79 -21.83 2.52 6.17
CA LEU A 79 -21.50 2.39 7.59
C LEU A 79 -20.77 3.63 8.07
N ARG A 80 -21.17 4.15 9.23
CA ARG A 80 -20.45 5.20 9.96
C ARG A 80 -19.95 4.64 11.28
N TRP A 81 -18.67 4.88 11.56
CA TRP A 81 -18.01 4.44 12.78
C TRP A 81 -17.27 5.60 13.42
N MET A 82 -17.52 5.85 14.70
CA MET A 82 -16.87 6.90 15.47
C MET A 82 -15.58 6.38 16.10
N ASP A 83 -14.44 6.83 15.61
CA ASP A 83 -13.14 6.60 16.26
C ASP A 83 -12.63 7.92 16.88
N ASN A 84 -11.43 8.40 16.50
CA ASN A 84 -11.03 9.79 16.78
C ASN A 84 -11.89 10.79 15.98
N SER A 85 -12.44 10.34 14.86
CA SER A 85 -13.36 11.08 14.00
C SER A 85 -14.32 10.10 13.33
N VAL A 86 -15.41 10.61 12.76
CA VAL A 86 -16.40 9.77 12.07
C VAL A 86 -15.81 9.28 10.75
N VAL A 87 -15.61 7.98 10.65
CA VAL A 87 -15.24 7.28 9.42
C VAL A 87 -16.50 6.81 8.72
N THR A 88 -16.67 7.16 7.46
CA THR A 88 -17.74 6.62 6.61
C THR A 88 -17.14 5.60 5.65
N ILE A 89 -17.67 4.37 5.66
CA ILE A 89 -17.31 3.29 4.74
C ILE A 89 -18.54 2.92 3.94
N ALA A 90 -18.34 2.62 2.66
CA ALA A 90 -19.33 1.91 1.85
C ALA A 90 -18.74 0.58 1.39
N SER A 91 -19.57 -0.46 1.36
CA SER A 91 -19.16 -1.80 0.92
C SER A 91 -20.29 -2.51 0.19
N THR A 92 -19.94 -3.33 -0.79
CA THR A 92 -20.86 -4.24 -1.48
C THR A 92 -21.02 -5.58 -0.76
N VAL A 93 -20.16 -5.90 0.22
CA VAL A 93 -20.06 -7.25 0.83
C VAL A 93 -20.02 -7.20 2.35
N HIS A 94 -19.24 -6.30 2.92
CA HIS A 94 -18.96 -6.31 4.35
C HIS A 94 -19.86 -5.34 5.11
N GLY A 95 -20.52 -5.87 6.14
CA GLY A 95 -21.35 -5.10 7.06
C GLY A 95 -20.70 -4.88 8.42
N ILE A 96 -21.55 -4.85 9.45
CA ILE A 96 -21.13 -4.69 10.84
C ILE A 96 -20.49 -5.97 11.38
N GLU A 97 -21.12 -7.12 11.14
CA GLU A 97 -20.72 -8.39 11.72
C GLU A 97 -19.73 -9.18 10.83
N PRO A 98 -18.88 -10.05 11.42
CA PRO A 98 -18.62 -10.15 12.86
C PRO A 98 -17.87 -8.92 13.39
N MET A 99 -18.34 -8.40 14.52
CA MET A 99 -17.65 -7.31 15.21
C MET A 99 -16.26 -7.77 15.68
N SER A 100 -15.30 -6.85 15.57
CA SER A 100 -13.94 -7.05 16.06
C SER A 100 -13.57 -5.91 17.01
N SER A 101 -12.40 -6.02 17.63
CA SER A 101 -11.87 -4.96 18.47
C SER A 101 -10.63 -4.33 17.87
N ALA A 102 -10.50 -3.02 18.04
CA ALA A 102 -9.30 -2.27 17.69
C ALA A 102 -8.64 -1.73 18.95
N HIS A 103 -7.38 -2.11 19.20
CA HIS A 103 -6.57 -1.49 20.24
C HIS A 103 -6.14 -0.09 19.78
N ARG A 104 -6.60 0.92 20.52
CA ARG A 104 -6.35 2.33 20.21
C ARG A 104 -5.86 3.06 21.44
N TYR A 105 -4.91 3.98 21.25
CA TYR A 105 -4.52 4.88 22.32
C TYR A 105 -5.61 5.95 22.50
N SER A 106 -6.08 6.12 23.74
CA SER A 106 -6.93 7.24 24.13
C SER A 106 -6.07 8.32 24.77
N ARG A 107 -6.09 9.53 24.19
CA ARG A 107 -5.37 10.69 24.76
C ARG A 107 -6.00 11.17 26.06
N GLU A 108 -7.33 11.11 26.15
CA GLU A 108 -8.10 11.50 27.32
C GLU A 108 -7.78 10.60 28.52
N GLN A 109 -7.80 9.28 28.31
CA GLN A 109 -7.53 8.31 29.38
C GLN A 109 -6.05 7.95 29.52
N LYS A 110 -5.18 8.50 28.67
CA LYS A 110 -3.74 8.22 28.56
C LYS A 110 -3.35 6.73 28.51
N LYS A 111 -4.26 5.87 28.06
CA LYS A 111 -4.09 4.41 28.01
C LYS A 111 -4.58 3.82 26.70
N ARG A 112 -4.15 2.59 26.41
CA ARG A 112 -4.73 1.80 25.31
C ARG A 112 -6.11 1.30 25.75
N ILE A 113 -7.10 1.57 24.91
CA ILE A 113 -8.47 1.12 25.06
C ILE A 113 -8.82 0.18 23.91
N GLU A 114 -9.79 -0.67 24.16
CA GLU A 114 -10.37 -1.56 23.16
C GLU A 114 -11.63 -0.90 22.61
N VAL A 115 -11.64 -0.63 21.31
CA VAL A 115 -12.76 0.03 20.64
C VAL A 115 -13.47 -0.99 19.76
N PRO A 116 -14.78 -1.22 19.93
CA PRO A 116 -15.53 -2.10 19.06
C PRO A 116 -15.51 -1.53 17.64
N ARG A 117 -15.12 -2.38 16.68
CA ARG A 117 -14.86 -2.04 15.28
C ARG A 117 -15.65 -2.98 14.36
N PRO A 118 -16.51 -2.41 13.51
CA PRO A 118 -17.24 -3.16 12.48
C PRO A 118 -16.34 -3.93 11.52
N ASN A 119 -16.82 -5.08 11.03
CA ASN A 119 -16.10 -5.95 10.10
C ASN A 119 -15.66 -5.20 8.83
N ALA A 120 -16.53 -4.38 8.24
CA ALA A 120 -16.19 -3.58 7.05
C ALA A 120 -14.95 -2.70 7.26
N VAL A 121 -14.79 -2.10 8.46
CA VAL A 121 -13.63 -1.30 8.84
C VAL A 121 -12.39 -2.19 9.01
N THR A 122 -12.56 -3.38 9.56
CA THR A 122 -11.48 -4.38 9.69
C THR A 122 -10.94 -4.82 8.35
N GLN A 123 -11.82 -5.26 7.45
CA GLN A 123 -11.47 -5.70 6.11
C GLN A 123 -10.80 -4.56 5.33
N TYR A 124 -11.35 -3.35 5.41
CA TYR A 124 -10.73 -2.19 4.78
C TYR A 124 -9.30 -1.95 5.26
N ASN A 125 -9.06 -1.91 6.58
CA ASN A 125 -7.73 -1.68 7.13
C ASN A 125 -6.74 -2.80 6.80
N CYS A 126 -7.20 -4.04 6.62
CA CYS A 126 -6.34 -5.17 6.27
C CYS A 126 -5.72 -5.00 4.87
N PHE A 127 -6.52 -4.52 3.91
CA PHE A 127 -6.15 -4.56 2.49
C PHE A 127 -5.84 -3.19 1.85
N MET A 128 -6.25 -2.07 2.45
CA MET A 128 -6.02 -0.72 1.87
C MET A 128 -4.54 -0.37 1.67
N GLY A 129 -3.63 -0.98 2.46
CA GLY A 129 -2.21 -0.63 2.49
C GLY A 129 -1.36 -1.20 1.35
N GLY A 130 -1.95 -1.86 0.35
CA GLY A 130 -1.20 -2.46 -0.76
C GLY A 130 -0.37 -1.45 -1.54
N THR A 131 -0.98 -0.32 -1.92
CA THR A 131 -0.31 0.75 -2.68
C THR A 131 0.76 1.45 -1.84
N ASP A 132 0.45 1.81 -0.59
CA ASP A 132 1.41 2.46 0.32
C ASP A 132 2.61 1.56 0.62
N ARG A 133 2.40 0.25 0.72
CA ARG A 133 3.49 -0.72 0.90
C ARG A 133 4.39 -0.78 -0.33
N MET A 134 3.83 -0.73 -1.54
CA MET A 134 4.62 -0.65 -2.76
C MET A 134 5.45 0.64 -2.79
N ASP A 135 4.84 1.79 -2.48
CA ASP A 135 5.55 3.07 -2.44
C ASP A 135 6.66 3.08 -1.38
N ALA A 136 6.40 2.53 -0.20
CA ALA A 136 7.42 2.37 0.85
C ALA A 136 8.59 1.47 0.40
N ASN A 137 8.30 0.33 -0.24
CA ASN A 137 9.33 -0.57 -0.76
C ASN A 137 10.18 0.06 -1.87
N VAL A 138 9.57 0.89 -2.71
CA VAL A 138 10.28 1.67 -3.73
C VAL A 138 11.10 2.78 -3.07
N GLY A 139 10.51 3.52 -2.13
CA GLY A 139 11.14 4.62 -1.40
C GLY A 139 12.38 4.20 -0.61
N ALA A 140 12.36 3.00 -0.02
CA ALA A 140 13.47 2.46 0.77
C ALA A 140 14.79 2.34 0.00
N TYR A 141 14.73 2.10 -1.31
CA TYR A 141 15.91 1.89 -2.17
C TYR A 141 15.85 2.71 -3.46
N ARG A 142 15.19 3.87 -3.41
CA ARG A 142 14.97 4.73 -4.57
C ARG A 142 16.29 5.13 -5.23
N ILE A 143 16.35 5.05 -6.55
CA ILE A 143 17.48 5.54 -7.34
C ILE A 143 17.62 7.05 -7.12
N ALA A 144 18.69 7.45 -6.44
CA ALA A 144 18.96 8.85 -6.07
C ALA A 144 19.69 9.67 -7.14
N VAL A 145 19.87 9.11 -8.35
CA VAL A 145 20.53 9.82 -9.46
C VAL A 145 19.63 10.97 -9.92
N ARG A 146 20.14 12.20 -9.84
CA ARG A 146 19.41 13.39 -10.26
C ARG A 146 19.60 13.63 -11.77
N GLY A 147 18.51 13.87 -12.46
CA GLY A 147 18.49 14.28 -13.86
C GLY A 147 17.77 15.63 -14.02
N LYS A 148 18.16 16.42 -15.02
CA LYS A 148 17.51 17.71 -15.33
C LYS A 148 16.20 17.56 -16.13
N LYS A 149 15.96 16.38 -16.71
CA LYS A 149 14.83 16.12 -17.60
C LYS A 149 13.61 15.66 -16.79
N TRP A 150 12.43 16.20 -17.08
CA TRP A 150 11.19 15.89 -16.33
C TRP A 150 10.81 14.41 -16.35
N TRP A 151 11.17 13.69 -17.41
CA TRP A 151 10.89 12.26 -17.55
C TRP A 151 11.85 11.38 -16.76
N TRP A 152 13.00 11.93 -16.32
CA TRP A 152 14.03 11.15 -15.62
C TRP A 152 13.52 10.51 -14.32
N PRO A 153 12.82 11.24 -13.42
CA PRO A 153 12.19 10.64 -12.25
C PRO A 153 11.18 9.53 -12.57
N ILE A 154 10.45 9.63 -13.69
CA ILE A 154 9.48 8.61 -14.11
C ILE A 154 10.21 7.34 -14.53
N PHE A 155 11.25 7.48 -15.36
CA PHE A 155 12.08 6.37 -15.80
C PHE A 155 12.74 5.63 -14.63
N THR A 156 13.40 6.36 -13.72
CA THR A 156 14.07 5.73 -12.58
C THR A 156 13.07 5.09 -11.62
N TRP A 157 11.90 5.69 -11.42
CA TRP A 157 10.82 5.10 -10.64
C TRP A 157 10.31 3.80 -11.26
N LEU A 158 10.14 3.73 -12.59
CA LEU A 158 9.76 2.49 -13.27
C LEU A 158 10.79 1.37 -13.07
N CYS A 159 12.09 1.70 -13.12
CA CYS A 159 13.14 0.73 -12.77
C CYS A 159 13.03 0.24 -11.33
N ASP A 160 12.81 1.13 -10.37
CA ASP A 160 12.64 0.76 -8.96
C ASP A 160 11.41 -0.13 -8.72
N VAL A 161 10.29 0.17 -9.39
CA VAL A 161 9.07 -0.64 -9.35
C VAL A 161 9.33 -2.02 -9.95
N ALA A 162 9.98 -2.10 -11.11
CA ALA A 162 10.32 -3.37 -11.74
C ALA A 162 11.18 -4.25 -10.82
N ILE A 163 12.22 -3.68 -10.20
CA ILE A 163 13.07 -4.41 -9.25
C ILE A 163 12.28 -4.85 -8.00
N SER A 164 11.41 -3.98 -7.48
CA SER A 164 10.54 -4.32 -6.35
C SER A 164 9.61 -5.49 -6.68
N ASN A 165 8.98 -5.48 -7.86
CA ASN A 165 8.09 -6.55 -8.32
C ASN A 165 8.85 -7.87 -8.54
N CYS A 166 10.03 -7.83 -9.18
CA CYS A 166 10.87 -9.01 -9.34
C CYS A 166 11.32 -9.58 -7.98
N SER A 167 11.65 -8.72 -7.01
CA SER A 167 11.99 -9.15 -5.65
C SER A 167 10.80 -9.81 -4.95
N ALA A 168 9.58 -9.29 -5.13
CA ALA A 168 8.36 -9.91 -4.59
C ALA A 168 8.09 -11.28 -5.23
N LEU A 169 8.21 -11.40 -6.56
CA LEU A 169 8.10 -12.68 -7.27
C LEU A 169 9.14 -13.70 -6.79
N MET A 170 10.39 -13.28 -6.59
CA MET A 170 11.45 -14.13 -6.04
C MET A 170 11.12 -14.62 -4.63
N ARG A 171 10.50 -13.78 -3.78
CA ARG A 171 10.06 -14.24 -2.44
C ARG A 171 8.92 -15.27 -2.52
N ASN A 172 8.06 -15.16 -3.53
CA ASN A 172 6.97 -16.13 -3.74
C ASN A 172 7.48 -17.52 -4.11
N THR A 173 8.73 -17.67 -4.58
CA THR A 173 9.35 -19.00 -4.81
C THR A 173 9.94 -19.61 -3.53
N GLY A 174 9.76 -18.97 -2.37
CA GLY A 174 10.32 -19.39 -1.08
C GLY A 174 11.70 -18.80 -0.77
N SER A 175 12.24 -17.96 -1.65
CA SER A 175 13.52 -17.30 -1.43
C SER A 175 13.45 -16.31 -0.26
N LYS A 176 14.45 -16.37 0.63
CA LYS A 176 14.59 -15.47 1.79
C LYS A 176 15.48 -14.25 1.48
N ILE A 177 15.80 -14.01 0.20
CA ILE A 177 16.66 -12.91 -0.21
C ILE A 177 15.97 -11.56 0.09
N THR A 178 16.68 -10.68 0.79
CA THR A 178 16.20 -9.33 1.08
C THR A 178 16.19 -8.48 -0.20
N GLN A 179 15.35 -7.44 -0.25
CA GLN A 179 15.27 -6.58 -1.44
C GLN A 179 16.63 -5.90 -1.74
N LEU A 180 17.37 -5.54 -0.68
CA LEU A 180 18.72 -5.00 -0.79
C LEU A 180 19.67 -5.98 -1.44
N GLU A 181 19.69 -7.24 -0.99
CA GLU A 181 20.59 -8.25 -1.55
C GLU A 181 20.21 -8.60 -2.99
N PHE A 182 18.91 -8.69 -3.29
CA PHE A 182 18.42 -8.88 -4.65
C PHE A 182 18.91 -7.76 -5.59
N ARG A 183 18.80 -6.48 -5.15
CA ARG A 183 19.34 -5.32 -5.88
C ARG A 183 20.85 -5.40 -6.10
N ARG A 184 21.61 -5.82 -5.08
CA ARG A 184 23.07 -5.98 -5.17
C ARG A 184 23.45 -7.06 -6.18
N GLN A 185 22.73 -8.19 -6.19
CA GLN A 185 22.96 -9.26 -7.16
C GLN A 185 22.74 -8.76 -8.59
N ILE A 186 21.64 -8.05 -8.84
CA ILE A 186 21.38 -7.40 -10.13
C ILE A 186 22.57 -6.51 -10.51
N ALA A 187 22.96 -5.58 -9.64
CA ALA A 187 24.07 -4.66 -9.92
C ALA A 187 25.38 -5.40 -10.23
N ARG A 188 25.73 -6.42 -9.44
CA ARG A 188 26.91 -7.26 -9.68
C ARG A 188 26.83 -7.97 -11.03
N THR A 189 25.70 -8.59 -11.36
CA THR A 189 25.52 -9.30 -12.65
C THR A 189 25.70 -8.36 -13.83
N TYR A 190 25.12 -7.15 -13.78
CA TYR A 190 25.28 -6.17 -14.85
C TYR A 190 26.73 -5.66 -14.93
N LEU A 191 27.38 -5.42 -13.80
CA LEU A 191 28.78 -5.02 -13.83
C LEU A 191 29.65 -6.15 -14.43
N THR A 192 29.47 -7.42 -14.01
CA THR A 192 30.32 -8.55 -14.45
C THR A 192 30.15 -8.83 -15.93
N ARG A 193 28.90 -8.80 -16.41
CA ARG A 193 28.57 -9.17 -17.78
C ARG A 193 29.04 -8.14 -18.81
N TRP A 194 29.04 -6.86 -18.43
CA TRP A 194 29.45 -5.75 -19.28
C TRP A 194 30.70 -5.07 -18.75
N ASP A 195 31.60 -5.84 -18.13
CA ASP A 195 32.81 -5.33 -17.52
C ASP A 195 33.68 -4.64 -18.59
N ASN A 196 33.79 -3.32 -18.48
CA ASN A 196 34.76 -2.57 -19.24
C ASN A 196 36.03 -2.53 -18.41
N LYS A 197 37.01 -3.36 -18.76
CA LYS A 197 38.32 -3.35 -18.10
C LYS A 197 38.83 -1.90 -18.05
N PRO A 198 39.28 -1.43 -16.87
CA PRO A 198 39.77 -0.07 -16.76
C PRO A 198 40.93 0.13 -17.75
N LYS A 199 40.84 1.20 -18.57
CA LYS A 199 41.86 1.52 -19.58
C LYS A 199 43.21 1.96 -19.00
N GLY A 200 43.35 1.99 -17.67
CA GLY A 200 44.58 2.35 -16.96
C GLY A 200 44.43 2.19 -15.44
N PRO A 201 45.51 2.34 -14.68
CA PRO A 201 45.45 2.28 -13.22
C PRO A 201 44.54 3.42 -12.71
N GLY A 202 43.47 3.06 -12.02
CA GLY A 202 42.55 4.01 -11.41
C GLY A 202 43.26 4.88 -10.37
N ARG A 203 42.71 6.08 -10.10
CA ARG A 203 43.25 6.99 -9.08
C ARG A 203 43.22 6.31 -7.71
N GLY A 204 44.36 6.23 -7.03
CA GLY A 204 44.49 5.65 -5.69
C GLY A 204 43.50 6.29 -4.70
N ARG A 205 42.89 5.46 -3.84
CA ARG A 205 41.83 5.89 -2.92
C ARG A 205 42.44 6.52 -1.66
N THR A 206 42.05 7.75 -1.31
CA THR A 206 42.55 8.49 -0.15
C THR A 206 41.63 8.45 1.09
N ALA A 207 40.80 7.41 1.27
CA ALA A 207 39.86 7.39 2.39
C ALA A 207 39.78 6.01 3.07
N ALA A 208 40.26 5.96 4.32
CA ALA A 208 39.96 4.91 5.27
C ALA A 208 38.50 5.06 5.71
N LEU A 209 37.68 4.02 5.51
CA LEU A 209 36.30 3.97 6.00
C LEU A 209 36.28 3.22 7.32
N GLY A 210 35.71 3.84 8.37
CA GLY A 210 35.64 3.29 9.72
C GLY A 210 34.70 2.08 9.84
N GLY A 211 35.26 0.99 10.36
CA GLY A 211 34.74 0.11 11.42
C GLY A 211 33.42 -0.66 11.32
N ASN A 212 32.43 -0.28 10.50
CA ASN A 212 31.10 -0.91 10.53
C ASN A 212 30.50 -1.17 9.14
N ALA A 213 31.33 -1.57 8.17
CA ALA A 213 30.86 -1.97 6.85
C ALA A 213 30.63 -3.49 6.78
N PHE A 214 29.42 -3.88 6.37
CA PHE A 214 29.00 -5.27 6.16
C PHE A 214 29.98 -6.04 5.26
N CYS A 215 30.54 -7.14 5.78
CA CYS A 215 31.51 -7.99 5.10
C CYS A 215 30.80 -8.92 4.09
N GLY A 216 30.85 -8.53 2.81
CA GLY A 216 30.46 -9.37 1.69
C GLY A 216 31.31 -9.03 0.46
N PRO A 217 31.62 -10.00 -0.42
CA PRO A 217 32.61 -9.81 -1.47
C PRO A 217 32.23 -8.65 -2.40
N ARG A 218 33.14 -7.69 -2.60
CA ARG A 218 32.93 -6.61 -3.58
C ARG A 218 32.80 -7.18 -4.99
N TYR A 219 32.15 -6.41 -5.86
CA TYR A 219 31.99 -6.72 -7.27
C TYR A 219 33.34 -7.03 -7.97
N ASP A 220 34.40 -6.33 -7.58
CA ASP A 220 35.75 -6.46 -8.14
C ASP A 220 36.51 -7.73 -7.69
N GLN A 221 35.88 -8.61 -6.89
CA GLN A 221 36.49 -9.81 -6.30
C GLN A 221 37.83 -9.55 -5.59
N THR A 222 38.16 -8.30 -5.28
CA THR A 222 39.31 -8.01 -4.43
C THR A 222 38.93 -8.46 -3.03
N ALA A 223 39.56 -9.57 -2.61
CA ALA A 223 39.42 -10.16 -1.29
C ALA A 223 40.05 -9.25 -0.24
N HIS A 224 39.48 -8.08 -0.05
CA HIS A 224 39.69 -7.26 1.12
C HIS A 224 38.50 -7.54 2.04
N PHE A 225 38.71 -8.50 2.94
CA PHE A 225 38.04 -8.46 4.23
C PHE A 225 38.37 -7.08 4.83
N VAL A 226 37.33 -6.26 5.04
CA VAL A 226 37.44 -5.03 5.84
C VAL A 226 37.17 -5.41 7.28
#